data_AF-A0A1V3PZ51-F1
#
_entry.id   AF-A0A1V3PZ51-F1
#
_cell.length_a   1.000
_cell.length_b   1.000
_cell.length_c   1.000
_cell.angle_alpha   90.00
_cell.angle_beta   90.00
_cell.angle_gamma   90.00
#
_symmetry.space_group_name_H-M   'P 1'
#
loop_
_entity.id
_entity.type
_entity.pdbx_description
1 polymer ?
#
loop_
_entity_poly.entity_id
_entity_poly.type
_entity_poly.pdbx_seq_one_letter_code
_entity_poly.pdbx_strand_id
1 'polypeptide(L)'
;MRHLLATDNAGANQFYNDLSNEDKTQNGTTRYVATSALNKELSRRIQEPRDVYKLERLKDAELCVNTLRDDPKLEKLRALAESHIRKMQPKLKQQMLKAESITACQVSGEPLQPDAEVHHIVRQADQPDRSLDSTNHLLINKPPHREIHAAGTHSSEALVALAREKNWPYKPRT
;
A
#
# COMPACT_ATOMS: atom_id res chain seq x y z
N MET A 1 13.50 -18.83 -4.20
CA MET A 1 12.22 -19.10 -3.53
C MET A 1 12.12 -20.53 -2.98
N ARG A 2 12.19 -21.60 -3.82
CA ARG A 2 12.13 -23.00 -3.36
C ARG A 2 13.08 -23.32 -2.19
N HIS A 3 14.28 -22.75 -2.25
CA HIS A 3 15.30 -22.97 -1.24
C HIS A 3 15.01 -22.27 0.09
N LEU A 4 14.33 -21.13 0.07
CA LEU A 4 13.92 -20.39 1.27
C LEU A 4 12.73 -21.08 1.94
N LEU A 5 11.80 -21.59 1.13
CA LEU A 5 10.56 -22.23 1.60
C LEU A 5 10.71 -23.74 1.92
N ALA A 6 11.94 -24.25 1.89
CA ALA A 6 12.28 -25.67 2.08
C ALA A 6 11.35 -26.63 1.30
N THR A 7 11.09 -26.29 0.03
CA THR A 7 10.11 -26.98 -0.84
C THR A 7 10.65 -27.15 -2.25
N ASP A 8 9.92 -27.89 -3.08
CA ASP A 8 10.18 -28.05 -4.50
C ASP A 8 9.71 -26.85 -5.34
N ASN A 9 9.83 -26.94 -6.67
CA ASN A 9 9.39 -25.88 -7.57
C ASN A 9 7.87 -25.70 -7.55
N ALA A 10 7.11 -26.79 -7.42
CA ALA A 10 5.65 -26.75 -7.41
C ALA A 10 5.14 -25.96 -6.20
N GLY A 11 5.63 -26.28 -4.99
CA GLY A 11 5.26 -25.57 -3.78
C GLY A 11 5.70 -24.10 -3.77
N ALA A 12 6.85 -23.79 -4.39
CA ALA A 12 7.28 -22.39 -4.53
C ALA A 12 6.41 -21.59 -5.51
N ASN A 13 5.97 -22.22 -6.60
CA ASN A 13 5.06 -21.60 -7.56
C ASN A 13 3.66 -21.41 -6.98
N GLN A 14 3.16 -22.40 -6.23
CA GLN A 14 1.88 -22.28 -5.54
C GLN A 14 1.88 -21.07 -4.61
N PHE A 15 2.88 -20.95 -3.74
CA PHE A 15 3.03 -19.77 -2.87
C PHE A 15 2.98 -18.46 -3.67
N TYR A 16 3.77 -18.32 -4.74
CA TYR A 16 3.78 -17.09 -5.54
C TYR A 16 2.42 -16.79 -6.21
N ASN A 17 1.73 -17.82 -6.68
CA ASN A 17 0.45 -17.68 -7.36
C ASN A 17 -0.65 -17.24 -6.40
N ASP A 18 -0.63 -17.73 -5.16
CA ASP A 18 -1.62 -17.45 -4.12
C ASP A 18 -1.46 -16.04 -3.50
N LEU A 19 -0.34 -15.35 -3.76
CA LEU A 19 -0.11 -13.98 -3.30
C LEU A 19 -1.03 -12.97 -4.01
N SER A 20 -1.42 -11.94 -3.27
CA SER A 20 -2.05 -10.75 -3.83
C SER A 20 -1.12 -10.03 -4.80
N ASN A 21 -1.66 -9.16 -5.66
CA ASN A 21 -0.84 -8.32 -6.54
C ASN A 21 -0.02 -7.27 -5.77
N GLU A 22 -0.39 -6.95 -4.53
CA GLU A 22 0.36 -6.03 -3.66
C GLU A 22 1.63 -6.70 -3.10
N ASP A 23 1.57 -8.02 -2.88
CA ASP A 23 2.67 -8.79 -2.30
C ASP A 23 3.66 -9.35 -3.33
N LYS A 24 3.40 -9.16 -4.62
CA LYS A 24 4.25 -9.72 -5.69
C LYS A 24 4.45 -8.75 -6.85
N THR A 25 5.64 -8.81 -7.44
CA THR A 25 5.94 -8.11 -8.69
C THR A 25 6.83 -8.96 -9.58
N GLN A 26 7.01 -8.54 -10.83
CA GLN A 26 7.81 -9.23 -11.82
C GLN A 26 8.58 -8.22 -12.67
N ASN A 27 9.88 -8.46 -12.87
CA ASN A 27 10.71 -7.73 -13.81
C ASN A 27 11.31 -8.71 -14.83
N GLY A 28 10.80 -8.67 -16.06
CA GLY A 28 11.14 -9.65 -17.09
C GLY A 28 10.80 -11.06 -16.64
N THR A 29 11.80 -11.93 -16.54
CA THR A 29 11.63 -13.32 -16.05
C THR A 29 11.82 -13.45 -14.54
N THR A 30 12.20 -12.37 -13.85
CA THR A 30 12.49 -12.40 -12.40
C THR A 30 11.24 -12.05 -11.61
N ARG A 31 10.85 -12.94 -10.70
CA ARG A 31 9.71 -12.76 -9.79
C ARG A 31 10.20 -12.29 -8.42
N TYR A 32 9.53 -11.28 -7.87
CA TYR A 32 9.79 -10.73 -6.55
C TYR A 32 8.56 -10.87 -5.68
N VAL A 33 8.80 -11.03 -4.38
CA VAL A 33 7.78 -11.18 -3.35
C VAL A 33 8.12 -10.25 -2.20
N ALA A 34 7.11 -9.63 -1.61
CA ALA A 34 7.25 -8.81 -0.41
C ALA A 34 7.82 -9.65 0.75
N THR A 35 8.76 -9.08 1.50
CA THR A 35 9.38 -9.77 2.65
C THR A 35 8.36 -10.11 3.73
N SER A 36 7.33 -9.29 3.93
CA SER A 36 6.20 -9.53 4.83
C SER A 36 5.45 -10.82 4.47
N ALA A 37 5.09 -10.97 3.19
CA ALA A 37 4.39 -12.15 2.70
C ALA A 37 5.24 -13.43 2.80
N LEU A 38 6.54 -13.32 2.51
CA LEU A 38 7.48 -14.41 2.71
C LEU A 38 7.60 -14.80 4.19
N ASN A 39 7.71 -13.84 5.10
CA ASN A 39 7.77 -14.11 6.54
C ASN A 39 6.48 -14.76 7.07
N LYS A 40 5.31 -14.33 6.59
CA LYS A 40 4.03 -14.98 6.93
C LYS A 40 4.06 -16.46 6.55
N GLU A 41 4.55 -16.78 5.36
CA GLU A 41 4.64 -18.16 4.88
C GLU A 41 5.70 -18.98 5.63
N LEU A 42 6.87 -18.39 5.92
CA LEU A 42 7.92 -19.02 6.72
C LEU A 42 7.40 -19.35 8.13
N SER A 43 6.78 -18.38 8.81
CA SER A 43 6.19 -18.54 10.13
C SER A 43 5.13 -19.66 10.15
N ARG A 44 4.25 -19.70 9.14
CA ARG A 44 3.27 -20.78 8.97
C ARG A 44 3.96 -22.14 8.85
N ARG A 45 4.96 -22.27 7.98
CA ARG A 45 5.67 -23.54 7.73
C ARG A 45 6.48 -24.02 8.93
N ILE A 46 7.06 -23.12 9.71
CA ILE A 46 7.81 -23.45 10.94
C ILE A 46 6.90 -24.11 11.99
N GLN A 47 5.62 -23.73 12.03
CA GLN A 47 4.62 -24.27 12.97
C GLN A 47 4.00 -25.60 12.52
N GLU A 48 4.30 -26.07 11.31
CA GLU A 48 3.78 -27.33 10.78
C GLU A 48 4.65 -28.53 11.18
N PRO A 49 4.08 -29.75 11.25
CA PRO A 49 4.86 -30.96 11.49
C PRO A 49 5.79 -31.25 10.30
N ARG A 50 7.07 -30.93 10.45
CA ARG A 50 8.12 -31.09 9.43
C ARG A 50 9.32 -31.81 10.02
N ASP A 51 10.14 -32.38 9.14
CA ASP A 51 11.43 -32.92 9.55
C ASP A 51 12.35 -31.82 10.09
N VAL A 52 13.23 -32.20 11.01
CA VAL A 52 14.12 -31.28 11.74
C VAL A 52 15.00 -30.47 10.80
N TYR A 53 15.53 -31.08 9.73
CA TYR A 53 16.40 -30.37 8.79
C TYR A 53 15.66 -29.29 8.00
N LYS A 54 14.43 -29.56 7.54
CA LYS A 54 13.59 -28.54 6.91
C LYS A 54 13.21 -27.45 7.90
N LEU A 55 12.91 -27.79 9.15
CA LEU A 55 12.57 -26.82 10.18
C LEU A 55 13.72 -25.84 10.45
N GLU A 56 14.93 -26.36 10.67
CA GLU A 56 16.12 -25.52 10.92
C GLU A 56 16.43 -24.62 9.72
N ARG A 57 16.28 -25.15 8.50
CA ARG A 57 16.43 -24.35 7.28
C ARG A 57 15.39 -23.23 7.15
N LEU A 58 14.14 -23.47 7.55
CA LEU A 58 13.09 -22.45 7.52
C LEU A 58 13.36 -21.34 8.54
N LYS A 59 13.83 -21.69 9.75
CA LYS A 59 14.24 -20.72 10.77
C LYS A 59 15.43 -19.88 10.31
N ASP A 60 16.42 -20.50 9.68
CA ASP A 60 17.56 -19.78 9.09
C ASP A 60 17.12 -18.84 7.96
N ALA A 61 16.20 -19.28 7.10
CA ALA A 61 15.62 -18.42 6.07
C ALA A 61 14.86 -17.23 6.67
N GLU A 62 14.07 -17.43 7.73
CA GLU A 62 13.36 -16.36 8.45
C GLU A 62 14.36 -15.36 9.05
N LEU A 63 15.44 -15.84 9.67
CA LEU A 63 16.51 -14.98 10.20
C LEU A 63 17.14 -14.12 9.10
N CYS A 64 17.44 -14.72 7.94
CA CYS A 64 18.00 -14.00 6.80
C CYS A 64 17.04 -12.93 6.27
N VAL A 65 15.74 -13.23 6.14
CA VAL A 65 14.73 -12.26 5.68
C VAL A 65 14.56 -11.11 6.68
N ASN A 66 14.57 -11.40 7.98
CA ASN A 66 14.50 -10.38 9.02
C ASN A 66 15.76 -9.51 9.06
N THR A 67 16.94 -10.12 8.88
CA THR A 67 18.21 -9.38 8.78
C THR A 67 18.20 -8.45 7.57
N LEU A 68 17.66 -8.89 6.43
CA LEU A 68 17.49 -8.03 5.27
C LEU A 68 16.51 -6.87 5.57
N ARG A 69 15.38 -7.14 6.23
CA ARG A 69 14.39 -6.11 6.60
C ARG A 69 15.05 -4.99 7.42
N ASP A 70 15.88 -5.37 8.38
CA ASP A 70 16.53 -4.50 9.36
C ASP A 70 17.93 -4.04 8.92
N ASP A 71 18.29 -4.24 7.64
CA ASP A 71 19.57 -3.79 7.13
C ASP A 71 19.68 -2.26 7.26
N PRO A 72 20.76 -1.73 7.88
CA PRO A 72 20.89 -0.29 8.13
C PRO A 72 20.85 0.58 6.86
N LYS A 73 21.26 0.05 5.70
CA LYS A 73 21.16 0.79 4.45
C LYS A 73 19.71 0.90 4.01
N LEU A 74 18.92 -0.16 4.15
CA LEU A 74 17.49 -0.12 3.84
C LEU A 74 16.73 0.77 4.82
N GLU A 75 17.05 0.75 6.11
CA GLU A 75 16.48 1.68 7.09
C GLU A 75 16.75 3.13 6.72
N LYS A 76 17.99 3.46 6.34
CA LYS A 76 18.35 4.79 5.85
C LYS A 76 17.54 5.20 4.62
N LEU A 77 17.33 4.27 3.67
CA LEU A 77 16.49 4.55 2.49
C LEU A 77 15.05 4.86 2.87
N ARG A 78 14.46 4.11 3.81
CA ARG A 78 13.10 4.39 4.32
C ARG A 78 13.03 5.75 5.02
N ALA A 79 14.03 6.11 5.83
CA ALA A 79 14.10 7.42 6.48
C ALA A 79 14.24 8.58 5.49
N LEU A 80 15.00 8.40 4.40
CA LEU A 80 15.09 9.39 3.31
C LEU A 80 13.74 9.56 2.60
N ALA A 81 13.04 8.45 2.33
CA ALA A 81 11.70 8.49 1.75
C ALA A 81 10.70 9.25 2.65
N GLU A 82 10.67 8.96 3.96
CA GLU A 82 9.84 9.70 4.93
C GLU A 82 10.17 11.19 4.92
N SER A 83 11.46 11.55 4.97
CA SER A 83 11.90 12.95 4.99
C SER A 83 11.48 13.68 3.71
N HIS A 84 11.55 13.00 2.56
CA HIS A 84 11.03 13.53 1.30
C HIS A 84 9.51 13.72 1.36
N ILE A 85 8.76 12.71 1.79
CA ILE A 85 7.31 12.75 1.98
C ILE A 85 6.90 13.94 2.85
N ARG A 86 7.52 14.11 4.02
CA ARG A 86 7.24 15.22 4.95
C ARG A 86 7.48 16.58 4.32
N LYS A 87 8.53 16.73 3.50
CA LYS A 87 8.83 18.00 2.79
C LYS A 87 7.85 18.32 1.68
N MET A 88 7.30 17.30 1.02
CA MET A 88 6.45 17.45 -0.16
C MET A 88 4.96 17.57 0.19
N GLN A 89 4.50 16.95 1.27
CA GLN A 89 3.10 16.99 1.70
C GLN A 89 2.46 18.38 1.74
N PRO A 90 3.08 19.43 2.33
CA PRO A 90 2.49 20.77 2.35
C PRO A 90 2.27 21.38 0.95
N LYS A 91 2.97 20.87 -0.06
CA LYS A 91 2.92 21.36 -1.46
C LYS A 91 1.92 20.57 -2.31
N LEU A 92 1.40 19.45 -1.80
CA LEU A 92 0.60 18.50 -2.57
C LEU A 92 -0.65 19.13 -3.17
N LYS A 93 -1.41 19.92 -2.40
CA LYS A 93 -2.60 20.65 -2.88
C LYS A 93 -2.27 21.52 -4.10
N GLN A 94 -1.22 22.32 -4.00
CA GLN A 94 -0.81 23.21 -5.10
C GLN A 94 -0.34 22.43 -6.32
N GLN A 95 0.36 21.30 -6.11
CA GLN A 95 0.80 20.43 -7.19
C GLN A 95 -0.39 19.79 -7.94
N MET A 96 -1.39 19.28 -7.20
CA MET A 96 -2.60 18.70 -7.80
C MET A 96 -3.39 19.74 -8.60
N LEU A 97 -3.62 20.93 -8.02
CA LEU A 97 -4.30 22.04 -8.71
C LEU A 97 -3.61 22.40 -10.03
N LYS A 98 -2.27 22.48 -10.02
CA LYS A 98 -1.49 22.82 -11.22
C LYS A 98 -1.49 21.71 -12.27
N ALA A 99 -1.38 20.45 -11.83
CA ALA A 99 -1.24 19.31 -12.75
C ALA A 99 -2.56 18.94 -13.43
N GLU A 100 -3.68 19.01 -12.69
CA GLU A 100 -4.97 18.49 -13.13
C GLU A 100 -6.01 19.59 -13.44
N SER A 101 -5.68 20.87 -13.21
CA SER A 101 -6.60 22.00 -13.43
C SER A 101 -7.96 21.82 -12.75
N ILE A 102 -7.96 21.29 -11.53
CA ILE A 102 -9.17 20.93 -10.78
C ILE A 102 -9.94 22.18 -10.39
N THR A 103 -11.20 22.29 -10.83
CA THR A 103 -12.12 23.40 -10.51
C THR A 103 -13.33 22.99 -9.68
N ALA A 104 -13.56 21.69 -9.53
CA ALA A 104 -14.68 21.11 -8.77
C ALA A 104 -14.18 20.11 -7.72
N CYS A 105 -14.93 20.00 -6.62
CA CYS A 105 -14.75 18.97 -5.60
C CYS A 105 -14.82 17.58 -6.25
N GLN A 106 -13.76 16.80 -6.10
CA GLN A 106 -13.61 15.54 -6.84
C GLN A 106 -14.56 14.42 -6.38
N VAL A 107 -15.25 14.63 -5.26
CA VAL A 107 -16.27 13.71 -4.76
C VAL A 107 -17.67 14.25 -5.07
N SER A 108 -18.03 15.43 -4.57
CA SER A 108 -19.40 15.95 -4.68
C SER A 108 -19.72 16.61 -6.03
N GLY A 109 -18.73 16.98 -6.84
CA GLY A 109 -18.93 17.69 -8.12
C GLY A 109 -19.21 19.19 -7.99
N GLU A 110 -19.46 19.68 -6.78
CA GLU A 110 -19.64 21.11 -6.49
C GLU A 110 -18.39 21.94 -6.81
N PRO A 111 -18.51 23.26 -7.08
CA PRO A 111 -17.35 24.14 -7.24
C PRO A 111 -16.35 24.00 -6.09
N LEU A 112 -15.07 23.94 -6.44
CA LEU A 112 -14.01 23.76 -5.45
C LEU A 112 -13.85 25.02 -4.60
N GLN A 113 -13.89 24.85 -3.28
CA GLN A 113 -13.73 25.96 -2.35
C GLN A 113 -12.25 26.29 -2.11
N PRO A 114 -11.89 27.55 -1.81
CA PRO A 114 -10.50 27.94 -1.55
C PRO A 114 -9.84 27.15 -0.41
N ASP A 115 -10.64 26.76 0.59
CA ASP A 115 -10.22 26.00 1.76
C ASP A 115 -10.42 24.48 1.62
N ALA A 116 -10.61 23.98 0.40
CA ALA A 116 -10.61 22.55 0.11
C ALA A 116 -9.34 21.85 0.60
N GLU A 117 -9.46 20.58 0.96
CA GLU A 117 -8.43 19.77 1.59
C GLU A 117 -8.07 18.59 0.68
N VAL A 118 -6.83 18.13 0.80
CA VAL A 118 -6.41 16.89 0.16
C VAL A 118 -6.80 15.74 1.06
N HIS A 119 -7.53 14.79 0.51
CA HIS A 119 -7.94 13.57 1.17
C HIS A 119 -7.16 12.38 0.63
N HIS A 120 -6.60 11.56 1.52
CA HIS A 120 -5.99 10.28 1.19
C HIS A 120 -7.05 9.18 1.15
N ILE A 121 -7.26 8.54 0.00
CA ILE A 121 -8.24 7.44 -0.16
C ILE A 121 -7.85 6.28 0.77
N VAL A 122 -6.59 5.83 0.66
CA VAL A 122 -5.96 4.94 1.62
C VAL A 122 -5.17 5.76 2.62
N ARG A 123 -5.44 5.54 3.90
CA ARG A 123 -4.82 6.27 5.00
C ARG A 123 -3.31 6.24 4.95
N GLN A 124 -2.71 7.43 5.02
CA GLN A 124 -1.27 7.60 5.16
C GLN A 124 -0.66 6.84 6.35
N ALA A 125 -1.38 6.75 7.48
CA ALA A 125 -0.90 6.04 8.66
C ALA A 125 -0.69 4.53 8.40
N ASP A 126 -1.43 3.96 7.44
CA ASP A 126 -1.39 2.54 7.13
C ASP A 126 -0.51 2.24 5.90
N GLN A 127 -0.51 3.12 4.89
CA GLN A 127 0.35 3.04 3.70
C GLN A 127 1.13 4.34 3.47
N PRO A 128 2.20 4.58 4.25
CA PRO A 128 2.94 5.85 4.20
C PRO A 128 3.69 6.06 2.89
N ASP A 129 4.07 5.00 2.18
CA ASP A 129 4.67 5.05 0.85
C ASP A 129 3.75 5.64 -0.22
N ARG A 130 2.43 5.57 -0.03
CA ARG A 130 1.42 6.19 -0.91
C ARG A 130 1.10 7.64 -0.57
N SER A 131 1.80 8.26 0.37
CA SER A 131 1.55 9.64 0.82
C SER A 131 1.72 10.71 -0.27
N LEU A 132 2.47 10.41 -1.33
CA LEU A 132 2.70 11.30 -2.48
C LEU A 132 2.16 10.72 -3.80
N ASP A 133 1.51 9.55 -3.76
CA ASP A 133 0.90 8.91 -4.92
C ASP A 133 -0.35 9.71 -5.34
N SER A 134 -0.30 10.39 -6.48
CA SER A 134 -1.42 11.22 -6.98
C SER A 134 -2.71 10.43 -7.18
N THR A 135 -2.65 9.11 -7.38
CA THR A 135 -3.84 8.26 -7.51
C THR A 135 -4.53 8.00 -6.18
N ASN A 136 -3.81 8.16 -5.07
CA ASN A 136 -4.32 8.01 -3.70
C ASN A 136 -4.90 9.32 -3.12
N HIS A 137 -4.96 10.39 -3.90
CA HIS A 137 -5.39 11.71 -3.42
C HIS A 137 -6.64 12.22 -4.13
N LEU A 138 -7.49 12.90 -3.37
CA LEU A 138 -8.63 13.65 -3.88
C LEU A 138 -8.63 15.05 -3.30
N LEU A 139 -8.91 16.05 -4.14
CA LEU A 139 -9.11 17.42 -3.68
C LEU A 139 -10.60 17.66 -3.43
N ILE A 140 -10.97 17.84 -2.16
CA ILE A 140 -12.36 17.83 -1.74
C ILE A 140 -12.70 19.00 -0.81
N ASN A 141 -13.94 19.47 -0.90
CA ASN A 141 -14.43 20.50 0.02
C ASN A 141 -14.57 19.91 1.44
N LYS A 142 -14.51 20.78 2.45
CA LYS A 142 -14.56 20.35 3.87
C LYS A 142 -15.81 19.55 4.27
N PRO A 143 -17.04 19.87 3.83
CA PRO A 143 -18.21 19.11 4.26
C PRO A 143 -18.16 17.64 3.79
N PRO A 144 -17.96 17.33 2.49
CA PRO A 144 -17.73 15.94 2.06
C PRO A 144 -16.54 15.28 2.76
N HIS A 145 -15.45 16.02 3.02
CA HIS A 145 -14.28 15.47 3.72
C HIS A 145 -14.63 14.97 5.13
N ARG A 146 -15.41 15.74 5.89
CA ARG A 146 -15.88 15.36 7.23
C ARG A 146 -16.80 14.14 7.18
N GLU A 147 -17.68 14.07 6.20
CA GLU A 147 -18.60 12.93 6.02
C GLU A 147 -17.83 11.64 5.71
N ILE A 148 -16.83 11.71 4.83
CA ILE A 148 -15.92 10.59 4.52
C ILE A 148 -15.19 10.11 5.78
N HIS A 149 -14.65 11.03 6.58
CA HIS A 149 -14.00 10.68 7.83
C HIS A 149 -14.97 10.09 8.87
N ALA A 150 -16.18 10.65 8.99
CA ALA A 150 -17.20 10.15 9.92
C ALA A 150 -17.68 8.73 9.55
N ALA A 151 -17.71 8.40 8.26
CA ALA A 151 -18.05 7.09 7.76
C ALA A 151 -16.90 6.07 7.85
N GLY A 152 -15.68 6.49 8.21
CA GLY A 152 -14.52 5.61 8.30
C GLY A 152 -14.10 5.00 6.95
N THR A 153 -14.41 5.66 5.83
CA THR A 153 -14.09 5.15 4.50
C THR A 153 -12.60 5.34 4.20
N HIS A 154 -11.85 4.24 4.14
CA HIS A 154 -10.39 4.23 3.95
C HIS A 154 -9.94 3.33 2.78
N SER A 155 -10.86 3.07 1.84
CA SER A 155 -10.60 2.35 0.60
C SER A 155 -11.41 2.97 -0.54
N SER A 156 -10.99 2.69 -1.78
CA SER A 156 -11.70 3.13 -2.98
C SER A 156 -13.13 2.58 -3.02
N GLU A 157 -13.30 1.30 -2.68
CA GLU A 157 -14.59 0.61 -2.66
C GLU A 157 -15.53 1.21 -1.61
N ALA A 158 -15.01 1.50 -0.41
CA ALA A 158 -15.78 2.11 0.66
C ALA A 158 -16.23 3.53 0.27
N LEU A 159 -15.35 4.30 -0.39
CA LEU A 159 -15.67 5.63 -0.88
C LEU A 159 -16.70 5.61 -2.00
N VAL A 160 -16.64 4.63 -2.92
CA VAL A 160 -17.68 4.41 -3.94
C VAL A 160 -19.03 4.10 -3.30
N ALA A 161 -19.06 3.27 -2.27
CA ALA A 161 -20.30 2.93 -1.57
C ALA A 161 -20.92 4.17 -0.91
N LEU A 162 -20.12 4.96 -0.20
CA LEU A 162 -20.59 6.21 0.42
C LEU A 162 -21.04 7.23 -0.62
N ALA A 163 -20.31 7.39 -1.72
CA ALA A 163 -20.69 8.29 -2.79
C ALA A 163 -22.06 7.93 -3.39
N ARG A 164 -22.37 6.64 -3.54
CA ARG A 164 -23.69 6.17 -3.99
C ARG A 164 -24.78 6.52 -2.98
N GLU A 165 -24.54 6.31 -1.69
CA GLU A 165 -25.47 6.66 -0.62
C GLU A 165 -25.78 8.17 -0.60
N LYS A 166 -24.74 8.99 -0.80
CA LYS A 166 -24.82 10.45 -0.78
C LYS A 166 -25.21 11.07 -2.12
N ASN A 167 -25.45 10.25 -3.14
CA ASN A 167 -25.72 10.66 -4.51
C ASN A 167 -24.64 11.61 -5.09
N TRP A 168 -23.38 11.36 -4.75
CA TRP A 168 -22.23 12.08 -5.26
C TRP A 168 -21.74 11.48 -6.59
N PRO A 169 -21.31 12.29 -7.57
CA PRO A 169 -20.89 11.84 -8.90
C PRO A 169 -19.49 11.16 -8.92
N TYR A 170 -18.91 10.84 -7.76
CA TYR A 170 -17.57 10.27 -7.63
C TYR A 170 -17.40 8.99 -8.45
N LYS A 171 -16.24 8.88 -9.11
CA LYS A 171 -15.78 7.67 -9.78
C LYS A 171 -14.32 7.40 -9.40
N PRO A 172 -13.94 6.13 -9.15
CA PRO A 172 -12.55 5.76 -8.89
C PRO A 172 -11.64 6.21 -10.03
N ARG A 173 -10.44 6.65 -9.68
CA ARG A 173 -9.37 6.87 -10.66
C ARG A 173 -8.87 5.50 -11.13
N THR A 174 -8.87 5.27 -12.44
CA THR A 174 -8.30 4.08 -13.11
C THR A 174 -6.80 4.19 -13.25
#